data_AF-A0A2X3F096-F1
#
_entry.id   AF-A0A2X3F096-F1
#
_cell.length_a   1.000
_cell.length_b   1.000
_cell.length_c   1.000
_cell.angle_alpha   90.00
_cell.angle_beta   90.00
_cell.angle_gamma   90.00
#
_symmetry.space_group_name_H-M   'P 1'
#
loop_
_entity.id
_entity.type
_entity.pdbx_description
1 polymer ?
#
loop_
_entity_poly.entity_id
_entity_poly.type
_entity_poly.pdbx_seq_one_letter_code
_entity_poly.pdbx_strand_id
1 'polypeptide(L)'
;MAMGHVILKAFHLDNPSDYFLNYCRTYTDMPMLVILEPRDDGSYTPGRMLRASDLLDGLGESNNPEWKTVAYNSDGELVAPNGSIGFRWGEKGKWNLEQRADGKDVELKLSLLDIRDSVVSVGFPYFGGNENPHFRSVAQSPVTLHPLPAKQLTLASGESGLVVSVYDLILANYGLDRGLDDVNAAKDFAEVKAYTPAWAEQITGVPRQHIEQIAREFADTAHKTHGRSMIILGAGVNHWYHMDMNYRGMINLLVFCGCVGQSGGGWSHYVGQEKLRPQTGWLPLAFALDWSRPPRQMNSTSYFYNHASQWRYEKLTAQELLSPLADASKFSGSLIDFNVRAERMGWLPSAPQLNVNPLTIKQQAEAAGLSPAEFTVQSLKSGDIRFAAEQPDSGKNHPRNLFIWRSNLLGSSGKGHEYMLKYLLGTRQRYSG
;
A
#
# COMPACT_ATOMS: atom_id res chain seq x y z
N MET A 1 -11.52 -9.97 6.34
CA MET A 1 -11.96 -10.39 5.00
C MET A 1 -13.39 -10.93 5.03
N ALA A 2 -13.70 -12.05 5.70
CA ALA A 2 -15.05 -12.64 5.67
C ALA A 2 -16.21 -11.75 6.14
N MET A 3 -16.00 -10.92 7.16
CA MET A 3 -17.00 -9.90 7.50
C MET A 3 -17.28 -8.94 6.33
N GLY A 4 -16.26 -8.57 5.56
CA GLY A 4 -16.39 -7.68 4.41
C GLY A 4 -17.13 -8.35 3.25
N HIS A 5 -16.94 -9.66 3.06
CA HIS A 5 -17.74 -10.44 2.10
C HIS A 5 -19.23 -10.35 2.43
N VAL A 6 -19.60 -10.57 3.70
CA VAL A 6 -21.00 -10.48 4.16
C VAL A 6 -21.57 -9.07 3.97
N ILE A 7 -20.79 -8.03 4.28
CA ILE A 7 -21.21 -6.63 4.15
C ILE A 7 -21.41 -6.25 2.68
N LEU A 8 -20.46 -6.57 1.80
CA LEU A 8 -20.57 -6.31 0.36
C LEU A 8 -21.79 -7.04 -0.22
N LYS A 9 -21.98 -8.32 0.12
CA LYS A 9 -23.12 -9.10 -0.35
C LYS A 9 -24.45 -8.47 0.09
N ALA A 10 -24.60 -8.20 1.39
CA ALA A 10 -25.88 -7.78 1.96
C ALA A 10 -26.22 -6.30 1.70
N PHE A 11 -25.24 -5.39 1.73
CA PHE A 11 -25.47 -3.93 1.73
C PHE A 11 -24.95 -3.21 0.49
N HIS A 12 -24.21 -3.89 -0.39
CA HIS A 12 -23.78 -3.31 -1.67
C HIS A 12 -24.43 -3.99 -2.89
N LEU A 13 -24.80 -5.28 -2.77
CA LEU A 13 -25.39 -6.04 -3.88
C LEU A 13 -26.87 -6.36 -3.64
N ASP A 14 -27.20 -7.18 -2.64
CA ASP A 14 -28.55 -7.75 -2.50
C ASP A 14 -29.60 -6.72 -2.06
N ASN A 15 -29.23 -5.84 -1.12
CA ASN A 15 -30.04 -4.71 -0.68
C ASN A 15 -29.16 -3.47 -0.55
N PRO A 16 -28.84 -2.80 -1.67
CA PRO A 16 -27.86 -1.73 -1.70
C PRO A 16 -28.24 -0.56 -0.77
N SER A 17 -27.30 -0.16 0.08
CA SER A 17 -27.41 0.99 0.97
C SER A 17 -27.00 2.26 0.22
N ASP A 18 -27.93 3.18 0.01
CA ASP A 18 -27.65 4.47 -0.64
C ASP A 18 -26.52 5.24 0.05
N TYR A 19 -26.50 5.23 1.38
CA TYR A 19 -25.44 5.87 2.16
C TYR A 19 -24.07 5.27 1.85
N PHE A 20 -23.96 3.94 1.79
CA PHE A 20 -22.68 3.25 1.57
C PHE A 20 -22.21 3.42 0.12
N LEU A 21 -23.10 3.25 -0.85
CA LEU A 21 -22.76 3.42 -2.25
C LEU A 21 -22.31 4.85 -2.55
N ASN A 22 -23.03 5.86 -2.05
CA ASN A 22 -22.64 7.26 -2.23
C ASN A 22 -21.32 7.59 -1.53
N TYR A 23 -21.10 7.06 -0.32
CA TYR A 23 -19.83 7.20 0.39
C TYR A 23 -18.67 6.61 -0.43
N CYS A 24 -18.81 5.36 -0.90
CA CYS A 24 -17.80 4.69 -1.71
C CYS A 24 -17.55 5.41 -3.03
N ARG A 25 -18.60 5.89 -3.68
CA ARG A 25 -18.51 6.66 -4.93
C ARG A 25 -17.68 7.93 -4.76
N THR A 26 -17.85 8.61 -3.63
CA THR A 26 -17.29 9.95 -3.41
C THR A 26 -15.90 9.92 -2.76
N TYR A 27 -15.70 9.05 -1.77
CA TYR A 27 -14.56 9.13 -0.84
C TYR A 27 -13.55 7.99 -1.01
N THR A 28 -13.65 7.21 -2.08
CA THR A 28 -12.74 6.10 -2.35
C THR A 28 -12.27 6.12 -3.80
N ASP A 29 -11.26 5.29 -4.09
CA ASP A 29 -10.80 5.01 -5.44
C ASP A 29 -11.61 3.92 -6.15
N MET A 30 -12.70 3.41 -5.55
CA MET A 30 -13.53 2.35 -6.13
C MET A 30 -14.03 2.64 -7.57
N PRO A 31 -14.47 3.87 -7.93
CA PRO A 31 -14.86 4.18 -9.30
C PRO A 31 -13.70 4.25 -10.30
N MET A 32 -12.46 4.33 -9.81
CA MET A 32 -11.30 4.57 -10.67
C MET A 32 -10.96 3.32 -11.49
N LEU A 33 -10.40 3.55 -12.67
CA LEU A 33 -10.08 2.51 -13.64
C LEU A 33 -8.66 1.96 -13.44
N VAL A 34 -8.53 0.66 -13.58
CA VAL A 34 -7.29 -0.12 -13.57
C VAL A 34 -7.09 -0.75 -14.93
N ILE A 35 -5.90 -0.58 -15.51
CA ILE A 35 -5.52 -1.22 -16.76
C ILE A 35 -5.20 -2.69 -16.47
N LEU A 36 -5.73 -3.59 -17.31
CA LEU A 36 -5.42 -5.01 -17.27
C LEU A 36 -4.20 -5.32 -18.12
N GLU A 37 -3.26 -6.08 -17.56
CA GLU A 37 -2.06 -6.57 -18.25
C GLU A 37 -2.31 -8.00 -18.74
N PRO A 38 -2.13 -8.30 -20.05
CA PRO A 38 -2.34 -9.63 -20.58
C PRO A 38 -1.26 -10.60 -20.09
N ARG A 39 -1.64 -11.88 -19.92
CA ARG A 39 -0.75 -13.00 -19.62
C ARG A 39 -0.69 -13.97 -20.79
N ASP A 40 0.38 -14.76 -20.85
CA ASP A 40 0.59 -15.77 -21.90
C ASP A 40 -0.48 -16.87 -21.94
N ASP A 41 -1.15 -17.13 -20.81
CA ASP A 41 -2.23 -18.10 -20.68
C ASP A 41 -3.61 -17.58 -21.15
N GLY A 42 -3.67 -16.34 -21.65
CA GLY A 42 -4.88 -15.68 -22.12
C GLY A 42 -5.73 -15.03 -21.01
N SER A 43 -5.33 -15.14 -19.75
CA SER A 43 -5.92 -14.37 -18.65
C SER A 43 -5.21 -13.02 -18.48
N TYR A 44 -5.67 -12.22 -17.51
CA TYR A 44 -5.13 -10.89 -17.23
C TYR A 44 -4.73 -10.74 -15.76
N THR A 45 -3.86 -9.77 -15.48
CA THR A 45 -3.60 -9.28 -14.12
C THR A 45 -3.98 -7.81 -13.97
N PRO A 46 -4.45 -7.37 -12.79
CA PRO A 46 -4.60 -5.94 -12.51
C PRO A 46 -3.23 -5.26 -12.53
N GLY A 47 -3.04 -4.32 -13.45
CA GLY A 47 -1.83 -3.51 -13.56
C GLY A 47 -1.95 -2.21 -12.77
N ARG A 48 -1.39 -1.12 -13.31
CA ARG A 48 -1.54 0.22 -12.73
C ARG A 48 -2.92 0.84 -13.02
N MET A 49 -3.28 1.84 -12.23
CA MET A 49 -4.45 2.69 -12.52
C MET A 49 -4.29 3.43 -13.85
N LEU A 50 -5.37 3.56 -14.60
CA LEU A 50 -5.47 4.39 -15.80
C LEU A 50 -5.27 5.86 -15.40
N ARG A 51 -4.43 6.57 -16.16
CA ARG A 51 -4.12 7.97 -15.97
C ARG A 51 -4.67 8.79 -17.13
N ALA A 52 -4.92 10.07 -16.91
CA ALA A 52 -5.39 10.96 -17.96
C ALA A 52 -4.42 10.96 -19.16
N SER A 53 -3.09 10.93 -18.91
CA SER A 53 -2.05 10.85 -19.94
C SER A 53 -2.11 9.61 -20.85
N ASP A 54 -2.85 8.57 -20.45
CA ASP A 54 -2.98 7.36 -21.26
C ASP A 54 -4.02 7.52 -22.38
N LEU A 55 -4.73 8.64 -22.43
CA LEU A 55 -5.80 8.92 -23.39
C LEU A 55 -5.34 10.01 -24.37
N LEU A 56 -5.81 9.96 -25.62
CA LEU A 56 -5.31 10.75 -26.76
C LEU A 56 -5.13 12.25 -26.44
N ASP A 57 -6.13 12.87 -25.82
CA ASP A 57 -6.14 14.30 -25.49
C ASP A 57 -5.89 14.59 -23.99
N GLY A 58 -5.44 13.60 -23.22
CA GLY A 58 -5.20 13.77 -21.79
C GLY A 58 -6.45 14.12 -20.97
N LEU A 59 -7.65 13.89 -21.53
CA LEU A 59 -8.94 14.43 -21.03
C LEU A 59 -8.92 15.97 -20.83
N GLY A 60 -8.14 16.69 -21.65
CA GLY A 60 -7.98 18.15 -21.53
C GLY A 60 -7.06 18.59 -20.40
N GLU A 61 -6.45 17.66 -19.65
CA GLU A 61 -5.57 17.99 -18.53
C GLU A 61 -4.12 18.20 -19.00
N SER A 62 -3.65 19.46 -19.02
CA SER A 62 -2.29 19.80 -19.45
C SER A 62 -1.24 19.74 -18.33
N ASN A 63 -1.65 19.88 -17.07
CA ASN A 63 -0.77 19.82 -15.91
C ASN A 63 -0.82 18.44 -15.25
N ASN A 64 0.35 17.79 -15.10
CA ASN A 64 0.50 16.47 -14.47
C ASN A 64 -0.55 15.41 -14.87
N PRO A 65 -0.89 15.23 -16.17
CA PRO A 65 -1.89 14.25 -16.61
C PRO A 65 -1.55 12.80 -16.21
N GLU A 66 -0.26 12.49 -16.06
CA GLU A 66 0.23 11.19 -15.60
C GLU A 66 -0.05 10.91 -14.12
N TRP A 67 -0.49 11.93 -13.36
CA TRP A 67 -0.83 11.84 -11.93
C TRP A 67 -2.33 12.00 -11.63
N LYS A 68 -3.18 11.96 -12.67
CA LYS A 68 -4.63 12.11 -12.55
C LYS A 68 -5.34 10.81 -12.93
N THR A 69 -6.04 10.21 -11.97
CA THR A 69 -6.79 8.96 -12.17
C THR A 69 -8.08 9.21 -12.94
N VAL A 70 -8.55 8.19 -13.65
CA VAL A 70 -9.72 8.29 -14.55
C VAL A 70 -10.83 7.35 -14.09
N ALA A 71 -12.08 7.77 -14.27
CA ALA A 71 -13.29 7.00 -14.00
C ALA A 71 -14.33 7.21 -15.11
N TYR A 72 -15.39 6.39 -15.14
CA TYR A 72 -16.58 6.68 -15.93
C TYR A 72 -17.58 7.50 -15.12
N ASN A 73 -18.24 8.47 -15.73
CA ASN A 73 -19.42 9.12 -15.16
C ASN A 73 -20.71 8.32 -15.42
N SER A 74 -21.84 8.79 -14.88
CA SER A 74 -23.18 8.19 -15.02
C SER A 74 -23.64 8.06 -16.47
N ASP A 75 -23.18 8.96 -17.34
CA ASP A 75 -23.51 9.02 -18.77
C ASP A 75 -22.62 8.09 -19.62
N GLY A 76 -21.63 7.44 -19.00
CA GLY A 76 -20.73 6.51 -19.68
C GLY A 76 -19.52 7.20 -20.34
N GLU A 77 -19.21 8.43 -19.97
CA GLU A 77 -18.06 9.19 -20.46
C GLU A 77 -16.86 9.05 -19.51
N LEU A 78 -15.65 9.03 -20.07
CA LEU A 78 -14.42 9.04 -19.29
C LEU A 78 -14.15 10.45 -18.75
N VAL A 79 -13.85 10.53 -17.46
CA VAL A 79 -13.56 11.80 -16.77
C VAL A 79 -12.36 11.67 -15.84
N ALA A 80 -11.62 12.77 -15.66
CA ALA A 80 -10.61 12.93 -14.62
C ALA A 80 -11.22 13.74 -13.47
N PRO A 81 -11.79 13.12 -12.44
CA PRO A 81 -12.41 13.83 -11.34
C PRO A 81 -11.37 14.62 -10.52
N ASN A 82 -11.82 15.72 -9.93
CA ASN A 82 -11.03 16.51 -8.98
C ASN A 82 -10.42 15.65 -7.86
N GLY A 83 -9.36 16.16 -7.23
CA GLY A 83 -8.80 15.58 -6.01
C GLY A 83 -7.64 14.60 -6.18
N SER A 84 -7.44 14.05 -7.38
CA SER A 84 -6.24 13.24 -7.67
C SER A 84 -4.95 14.05 -7.49
N ILE A 85 -3.84 13.36 -7.20
CA ILE A 85 -2.60 14.02 -6.72
C ILE A 85 -2.00 14.99 -7.74
N GLY A 86 -2.26 14.79 -9.04
CA GLY A 86 -1.85 15.72 -10.10
C GLY A 86 -2.44 17.12 -9.95
N PHE A 87 -3.62 17.27 -9.35
CA PHE A 87 -4.24 18.59 -9.12
C PHE A 87 -3.62 19.37 -7.94
N ARG A 88 -2.79 18.72 -7.12
CA ARG A 88 -2.21 19.33 -5.90
C ARG A 88 -1.08 20.31 -6.22
N TRP A 89 -0.29 20.00 -7.23
CA TRP A 89 0.95 20.70 -7.60
C TRP A 89 0.86 21.19 -9.05
N GLY A 90 1.62 22.22 -9.41
CA GLY A 90 1.57 22.82 -10.75
C GLY A 90 0.31 23.65 -11.04
N GLU A 91 -0.79 23.41 -10.33
CA GLU A 91 -2.06 24.15 -10.45
C GLU A 91 -2.74 24.36 -9.08
N LYS A 92 -3.94 24.96 -9.07
CA LYS A 92 -4.74 25.27 -7.86
C LYS A 92 -6.25 25.16 -8.14
N GLY A 93 -7.04 25.02 -7.09
CA GLY A 93 -8.51 25.05 -7.15
C GLY A 93 -9.19 23.71 -7.38
N LYS A 94 -8.53 22.73 -8.00
CA LYS A 94 -9.10 21.40 -8.30
C LYS A 94 -8.68 20.26 -7.35
N TRP A 95 -7.80 20.52 -6.37
CA TRP A 95 -7.41 19.52 -5.35
C TRP A 95 -8.41 19.50 -4.18
N ASN A 96 -9.59 18.95 -4.44
CA ASN A 96 -10.70 18.78 -3.50
C ASN A 96 -11.49 17.52 -3.86
N LEU A 97 -12.43 17.10 -3.00
CA LEU A 97 -13.28 15.92 -3.23
C LEU A 97 -14.68 16.29 -3.73
N GLU A 98 -14.87 17.49 -4.29
CA GLU A 98 -16.11 17.81 -5.00
C GLU A 98 -16.26 16.83 -6.17
N GLN A 99 -17.47 16.30 -6.37
CA GLN A 99 -17.78 15.40 -7.46
C GLN A 99 -17.88 16.18 -8.77
N ARG A 100 -16.73 16.67 -9.24
CA ARG A 100 -16.59 17.51 -10.43
C ARG A 100 -15.45 17.06 -11.31
N ALA A 101 -15.65 17.21 -12.62
CA ALA A 101 -14.61 17.06 -13.63
C ALA A 101 -14.81 18.15 -14.68
N ASP A 102 -13.73 18.79 -15.12
CA ASP A 102 -13.76 19.90 -16.09
C ASP A 102 -14.81 21.00 -15.76
N GLY A 103 -14.91 21.35 -14.48
CA GLY A 103 -15.83 22.38 -14.00
C GLY A 103 -17.32 21.99 -13.98
N LYS A 104 -17.68 20.76 -14.36
CA LYS A 104 -19.05 20.24 -14.31
C LYS A 104 -19.22 19.27 -13.16
N ASP A 105 -20.44 19.20 -12.62
CA ASP A 105 -20.81 18.15 -11.66
C ASP A 105 -20.86 16.81 -12.39
N VAL A 106 -20.35 15.76 -11.74
CA VAL A 106 -20.33 14.40 -12.28
C VAL A 106 -20.73 13.40 -11.21
N GLU A 107 -21.43 12.34 -11.59
CA GLU A 107 -21.62 11.17 -10.72
C GLU A 107 -20.79 10.01 -11.26
N LEU A 108 -19.81 9.51 -10.49
CA LEU A 108 -18.93 8.44 -10.96
C LEU A 108 -19.60 7.06 -10.91
N LYS A 109 -19.42 6.20 -11.90
CA LYS A 109 -19.87 4.80 -11.85
C LYS A 109 -18.92 3.95 -11.02
N LEU A 110 -19.48 3.20 -10.07
CA LEU A 110 -18.72 2.26 -9.25
C LEU A 110 -18.35 1.01 -10.06
N SER A 111 -19.33 0.36 -10.67
CA SER A 111 -19.14 -0.87 -11.44
C SER A 111 -19.27 -0.63 -12.94
N LEU A 112 -18.49 -1.38 -13.73
CA LEU A 112 -18.63 -1.44 -15.18
C LEU A 112 -19.59 -2.53 -15.65
N LEU A 113 -20.20 -3.31 -14.75
CA LEU A 113 -21.02 -4.47 -15.09
C LEU A 113 -22.06 -4.14 -16.17
N ASP A 114 -22.82 -3.07 -16.02
CA ASP A 114 -23.92 -2.74 -16.96
C ASP A 114 -23.46 -2.05 -18.26
N ILE A 115 -22.19 -1.65 -18.35
CA ILE A 115 -21.65 -0.93 -19.52
C ILE A 115 -20.50 -1.68 -20.20
N ARG A 116 -20.17 -2.89 -19.73
CA ARG A 116 -19.05 -3.71 -20.19
C ARG A 116 -19.12 -4.02 -21.68
N ASP A 117 -17.95 -4.06 -22.31
CA ASP A 117 -17.82 -4.55 -23.69
C ASP A 117 -17.56 -6.07 -23.70
N SER A 118 -16.85 -6.55 -22.68
CA SER A 118 -16.51 -7.96 -22.54
C SER A 118 -16.46 -8.39 -21.08
N VAL A 119 -16.40 -9.71 -20.89
CA VAL A 119 -16.06 -10.34 -19.61
C VAL A 119 -14.74 -11.05 -19.79
N VAL A 120 -13.76 -10.75 -18.94
CA VAL A 120 -12.40 -11.30 -19.05
C VAL A 120 -11.96 -11.96 -17.75
N SER A 121 -11.13 -12.99 -17.87
CA SER A 121 -10.60 -13.73 -16.73
C SER A 121 -9.41 -13.00 -16.12
N VAL A 122 -9.51 -12.60 -14.85
CA VAL A 122 -8.48 -11.84 -14.13
C VAL A 122 -7.96 -12.64 -12.93
N GLY A 123 -6.65 -12.78 -12.83
CA GLY A 123 -5.98 -13.50 -11.76
C GLY A 123 -5.75 -12.68 -10.49
N PHE A 124 -6.02 -13.30 -9.34
CA PHE A 124 -5.79 -12.75 -8.01
C PHE A 124 -4.89 -13.70 -7.21
N PRO A 125 -3.91 -13.17 -6.45
CA PRO A 125 -3.04 -14.00 -5.65
C PRO A 125 -3.76 -14.48 -4.38
N TYR A 126 -3.63 -15.76 -4.07
CA TYR A 126 -4.20 -16.38 -2.88
C TYR A 126 -3.12 -17.06 -2.04
N PHE A 127 -2.91 -16.54 -0.83
CA PHE A 127 -1.91 -17.05 0.12
C PHE A 127 -2.52 -17.87 1.27
N GLY A 128 -3.85 -17.94 1.38
CA GLY A 128 -4.52 -18.67 2.47
C GLY A 128 -4.34 -20.19 2.41
N GLY A 129 -3.82 -20.70 1.29
CA GLY A 129 -3.47 -22.12 1.10
C GLY A 129 -2.04 -22.46 1.50
N ASN A 130 -1.20 -21.47 1.80
CA ASN A 130 0.19 -21.72 2.20
C ASN A 130 0.21 -22.45 3.54
N GLU A 131 0.78 -23.65 3.55
CA GLU A 131 0.89 -24.46 4.76
C GLU A 131 1.85 -23.81 5.76
N ASN A 132 1.48 -23.89 7.04
CA ASN A 132 2.31 -23.43 8.14
C ASN A 132 2.20 -24.43 9.30
N PRO A 133 3.29 -24.78 10.00
CA PRO A 133 3.25 -25.74 11.10
C PRO A 133 2.36 -25.32 12.29
N HIS A 134 2.02 -24.04 12.40
CA HIS A 134 1.32 -23.48 13.57
C HIS A 134 0.01 -22.77 13.24
N PHE A 135 -0.33 -22.63 11.96
CA PHE A 135 -1.57 -21.98 11.53
C PHE A 135 -2.29 -22.88 10.52
N ARG A 136 -3.63 -22.89 10.60
CA ARG A 136 -4.46 -23.61 9.63
C ARG A 136 -4.39 -22.90 8.28
N SER A 137 -4.40 -23.69 7.22
CA SER A 137 -4.51 -23.23 5.84
C SER A 137 -5.79 -23.79 5.21
N VAL A 138 -6.25 -23.15 4.15
CA VAL A 138 -7.36 -23.64 3.32
C VAL A 138 -6.83 -23.75 1.90
N ALA A 139 -6.59 -24.99 1.46
CA ALA A 139 -6.02 -25.27 0.14
C ALA A 139 -6.94 -24.76 -0.98
N GLN A 140 -6.40 -23.89 -1.83
CA GLN A 140 -6.97 -23.46 -3.11
C GLN A 140 -5.80 -23.16 -4.05
N SER A 141 -6.09 -22.89 -5.33
CA SER A 141 -5.06 -22.45 -6.28
C SER A 141 -4.37 -21.18 -5.78
N PRO A 142 -3.01 -21.06 -5.86
CA PRO A 142 -2.28 -19.84 -5.52
C PRO A 142 -2.70 -18.63 -6.37
N VAL A 143 -3.32 -18.88 -7.53
CA VAL A 143 -3.96 -17.88 -8.38
C VAL A 143 -5.43 -18.25 -8.53
N THR A 144 -6.35 -17.39 -8.09
CA THR A 144 -7.78 -17.52 -8.37
C THR A 144 -8.15 -16.66 -9.57
N LEU A 145 -8.86 -17.24 -10.52
CA LEU A 145 -9.31 -16.55 -11.73
C LEU A 145 -10.77 -16.14 -11.55
N HIS A 146 -11.06 -14.85 -11.74
CA HIS A 146 -12.41 -14.30 -11.63
C HIS A 146 -12.81 -13.60 -12.95
N PRO A 147 -14.01 -13.85 -13.48
CA PRO A 147 -14.54 -13.11 -14.62
C PRO A 147 -14.91 -11.68 -14.19
N LEU A 148 -14.36 -10.68 -14.88
CA LEU A 148 -14.61 -9.26 -14.62
C LEU A 148 -15.21 -8.53 -15.81
N PRO A 149 -16.14 -7.58 -15.58
CA PRO A 149 -16.69 -6.73 -16.62
C PRO A 149 -15.67 -5.69 -17.05
N ALA A 150 -15.17 -5.81 -18.29
CA ALA A 150 -14.14 -4.93 -18.82
C ALA A 150 -14.68 -3.99 -19.90
N LYS A 151 -14.04 -2.82 -20.00
CA LYS A 151 -14.20 -1.87 -21.10
C LYS A 151 -12.95 -1.87 -21.96
N GLN A 152 -13.12 -1.77 -23.27
CA GLN A 152 -12.02 -1.60 -24.21
C GLN A 152 -11.81 -0.11 -24.50
N LEU A 153 -10.56 0.35 -24.41
CA LEU A 153 -10.16 1.73 -24.67
C LEU A 153 -9.05 1.79 -25.70
N THR A 154 -9.06 2.81 -26.55
CA THR A 154 -7.89 3.18 -27.35
C THR A 154 -7.01 4.11 -26.53
N LEU A 155 -5.76 3.70 -26.29
CA LEU A 155 -4.78 4.48 -25.55
C LEU A 155 -4.11 5.53 -26.46
N ALA A 156 -3.45 6.52 -25.87
CA ALA A 156 -2.66 7.53 -26.57
C ALA A 156 -1.53 6.93 -27.43
N SER A 157 -1.06 5.72 -27.10
CA SER A 157 -0.11 4.96 -27.93
C SER A 157 -0.72 4.44 -29.24
N GLY A 158 -2.05 4.48 -29.39
CA GLY A 158 -2.80 3.82 -30.46
C GLY A 158 -3.15 2.37 -30.17
N GLU A 159 -2.63 1.79 -29.08
CA GLU A 159 -2.93 0.42 -28.66
C GLU A 159 -4.31 0.32 -28.00
N SER A 160 -4.89 -0.87 -28.06
CA SER A 160 -6.09 -1.18 -27.31
C SER A 160 -5.72 -1.64 -25.90
N GLY A 161 -6.29 -1.00 -24.87
CA GLY A 161 -6.21 -1.41 -23.48
C GLY A 161 -7.55 -1.89 -22.92
N LEU A 162 -7.53 -2.88 -22.03
CA LEU A 162 -8.70 -3.26 -21.25
C LEU A 162 -8.64 -2.63 -19.86
N VAL A 163 -9.78 -2.15 -19.38
CA VAL A 163 -9.90 -1.57 -18.04
C VAL A 163 -11.06 -2.14 -17.26
N VAL A 164 -10.88 -2.19 -15.94
CA VAL A 164 -11.90 -2.54 -14.95
C VAL A 164 -11.94 -1.49 -13.85
N SER A 165 -13.04 -1.36 -13.11
CA SER A 165 -13.06 -0.51 -11.93
C SER A 165 -12.38 -1.18 -10.73
N VAL A 166 -11.84 -0.39 -9.80
CA VAL A 166 -11.37 -0.89 -8.50
C VAL A 166 -12.52 -1.57 -7.72
N TYR A 167 -13.75 -1.08 -7.85
CA TYR A 167 -14.93 -1.69 -7.23
C TYR A 167 -15.16 -3.13 -7.72
N ASP A 168 -15.10 -3.36 -9.03
CA ASP A 168 -15.27 -4.68 -9.62
C ASP A 168 -14.14 -5.63 -9.18
N LEU A 169 -12.90 -5.13 -9.13
CA LEU A 169 -11.75 -5.86 -8.60
C LEU A 169 -11.94 -6.25 -7.12
N ILE A 170 -12.48 -5.35 -6.29
CA ILE A 170 -12.76 -5.64 -4.88
C ILE A 170 -13.83 -6.73 -4.75
N LEU A 171 -14.95 -6.62 -5.47
CA LEU A 171 -16.02 -7.62 -5.39
C LEU A 171 -15.54 -9.02 -5.82
N ALA A 172 -14.75 -9.11 -6.90
CA ALA A 172 -14.13 -10.36 -7.32
C ALA A 172 -13.11 -10.89 -6.31
N ASN A 173 -12.23 -10.03 -5.78
CA ASN A 173 -11.25 -10.42 -4.76
C ASN A 173 -11.91 -10.97 -3.49
N TYR A 174 -13.10 -10.48 -3.12
CA TYR A 174 -13.88 -11.00 -2.00
C TYR A 174 -14.74 -12.22 -2.37
N GLY A 175 -14.71 -12.69 -3.63
CA GLY A 175 -15.42 -13.88 -4.09
C GLY A 175 -16.95 -13.71 -4.16
N LEU A 176 -17.43 -12.55 -4.61
CA LEU A 176 -18.88 -12.25 -4.71
C LEU A 176 -19.40 -12.68 -6.07
N ASP A 177 -20.42 -13.54 -6.11
CA ASP A 177 -21.10 -13.88 -7.38
C ASP A 177 -21.96 -12.71 -7.85
N ARG A 178 -21.84 -12.41 -9.14
CA ARG A 178 -22.47 -11.27 -9.82
C ARG A 178 -23.17 -11.67 -11.11
N GLY A 179 -23.45 -12.96 -11.30
CA GLY A 179 -24.09 -13.49 -12.51
C GLY A 179 -23.16 -13.54 -13.71
N LEU A 180 -21.87 -13.76 -13.48
CA LEU A 180 -20.84 -13.92 -14.51
C LEU A 180 -20.30 -15.36 -14.58
N ASP A 181 -21.03 -16.31 -14.00
CA ASP A 181 -20.67 -17.74 -13.91
C ASP A 181 -19.28 -17.98 -13.29
N ASP A 182 -18.96 -17.21 -12.24
CA ASP A 182 -17.69 -17.30 -11.53
C ASP A 182 -17.63 -18.52 -10.62
N VAL A 183 -16.86 -19.53 -11.03
CA VAL A 183 -16.66 -20.77 -10.25
C VAL A 183 -15.86 -20.56 -8.97
N ASN A 184 -15.15 -19.45 -8.82
CA ASN A 184 -14.35 -19.11 -7.63
C ASN A 184 -15.08 -18.13 -6.70
N ALA A 185 -16.20 -17.56 -7.14
CA ALA A 185 -17.11 -16.84 -6.26
C ALA A 185 -17.99 -17.79 -5.44
N ALA A 186 -18.47 -17.31 -4.30
CA ALA A 186 -19.36 -18.04 -3.43
C ALA A 186 -20.82 -17.71 -3.74
N LYS A 187 -21.67 -18.74 -3.83
CA LYS A 187 -23.12 -18.58 -3.97
C LYS A 187 -23.81 -18.34 -2.63
N ASP A 188 -23.24 -18.89 -1.56
CA ASP A 188 -23.66 -18.67 -0.19
C ASP A 188 -22.46 -18.65 0.78
N PHE A 189 -22.72 -18.33 2.05
CA PHE A 189 -21.68 -18.18 3.07
C PHE A 189 -21.11 -19.50 3.61
N ALA A 190 -21.76 -20.63 3.31
CA ALA A 190 -21.36 -21.96 3.75
C ALA A 190 -20.34 -22.61 2.80
N GLU A 191 -20.26 -22.15 1.54
CA GLU A 191 -19.24 -22.59 0.59
C GLU A 191 -17.83 -22.16 1.02
N VAL A 192 -16.87 -23.10 0.94
CA VAL A 192 -15.46 -22.82 1.24
C VAL A 192 -14.78 -22.19 0.03
N LYS A 193 -15.07 -20.91 -0.21
CA LYS A 193 -14.39 -20.06 -1.21
C LYS A 193 -13.57 -18.99 -0.51
N ALA A 194 -12.55 -18.46 -1.20
CA ALA A 194 -11.66 -17.45 -0.65
C ALA A 194 -12.46 -16.34 0.05
N TYR A 195 -12.17 -16.15 1.33
CA TYR A 195 -12.74 -15.09 2.17
C TYR A 195 -14.23 -15.18 2.50
N THR A 196 -14.90 -16.32 2.31
CA THR A 196 -16.24 -16.56 2.88
C THR A 196 -16.22 -16.76 4.40
N PRO A 197 -17.38 -16.66 5.09
CA PRO A 197 -17.50 -17.06 6.49
C PRO A 197 -17.05 -18.52 6.76
N ALA A 198 -17.42 -19.49 5.92
CA ALA A 198 -16.96 -20.87 6.04
C ALA A 198 -15.43 -21.02 5.86
N TRP A 199 -14.83 -20.29 4.92
CA TRP A 199 -13.38 -20.23 4.79
C TRP A 199 -12.70 -19.65 6.03
N ALA A 200 -13.25 -18.56 6.58
CA ALA A 200 -12.66 -17.91 7.75
C ALA A 200 -12.80 -18.75 9.02
N GLU A 201 -13.85 -19.55 9.15
CA GLU A 201 -14.00 -20.52 10.24
C GLU A 201 -12.86 -21.55 10.22
N GLN A 202 -12.47 -22.04 9.04
CA GLN A 202 -11.34 -22.96 8.92
C GLN A 202 -10.01 -22.31 9.27
N ILE A 203 -9.75 -21.07 8.82
CA ILE A 203 -8.51 -20.36 9.11
C ILE A 203 -8.43 -19.94 10.59
N THR A 204 -9.47 -19.30 11.09
CA THR A 204 -9.46 -18.57 12.37
C THR A 204 -10.06 -19.36 13.53
N GLY A 205 -10.96 -20.32 13.25
CA GLY A 205 -11.68 -21.10 14.26
C GLY A 205 -12.83 -20.36 14.90
N VAL A 206 -13.09 -19.11 14.48
CA VAL A 206 -14.28 -18.37 14.88
C VAL A 206 -15.48 -18.98 14.13
N PRO A 207 -16.56 -19.39 14.82
CA PRO A 207 -17.75 -19.93 14.18
C PRO A 207 -18.32 -18.97 13.12
N ARG A 208 -18.61 -19.47 11.93
CA ARG A 208 -19.09 -18.67 10.78
C ARG A 208 -20.34 -17.86 11.09
N GLN A 209 -21.25 -18.43 11.90
CA GLN A 209 -22.46 -17.74 12.37
C GLN A 209 -22.16 -16.43 13.11
N HIS A 210 -21.07 -16.37 13.89
CA HIS A 210 -20.67 -15.15 14.58
C HIS A 210 -20.05 -14.15 13.62
N ILE A 211 -19.28 -14.61 12.64
CA ILE A 211 -18.73 -13.76 11.58
C ILE A 211 -19.88 -13.09 10.82
N GLU A 212 -20.89 -13.86 10.41
CA GLU A 212 -22.06 -13.39 9.70
C GLU A 212 -22.90 -12.42 10.53
N GLN A 213 -23.25 -12.81 11.76
CA GLN A 213 -24.06 -12.00 12.65
C GLN A 213 -23.41 -10.65 12.93
N ILE A 214 -22.15 -10.64 13.39
CA ILE A 214 -21.46 -9.41 13.75
C ILE A 214 -21.19 -8.53 12.53
N ALA A 215 -20.91 -9.11 11.37
CA ALA A 215 -20.78 -8.33 10.13
C ALA A 215 -22.08 -7.60 9.78
N ARG A 216 -23.23 -8.30 9.88
CA ARG A 216 -24.55 -7.71 9.61
C ARG A 216 -24.91 -6.64 10.63
N GLU A 217 -24.75 -6.91 11.92
CA GLU A 217 -25.05 -5.94 12.98
C GLU A 217 -24.17 -4.69 12.90
N PHE A 218 -22.88 -4.87 12.59
CA PHE A 218 -21.92 -3.77 12.41
C PHE A 218 -22.32 -2.86 11.25
N ALA A 219 -22.65 -3.45 10.10
CA ALA A 219 -23.08 -2.70 8.92
C ALA A 219 -24.48 -2.10 9.09
N ASP A 220 -25.43 -2.84 9.66
CA ASP A 220 -26.78 -2.34 9.94
C ASP A 220 -26.75 -1.11 10.87
N THR A 221 -25.91 -1.15 11.91
CA THR A 221 -25.68 0.01 12.78
C THR A 221 -25.13 1.19 11.98
N ALA A 222 -24.10 0.98 11.16
CA ALA A 222 -23.52 2.05 10.34
C ALA A 222 -24.53 2.61 9.32
N HIS A 223 -25.34 1.76 8.69
CA HIS A 223 -26.39 2.17 7.76
C HIS A 223 -27.42 3.06 8.46
N LYS A 224 -27.98 2.61 9.59
CA LYS A 224 -28.97 3.35 10.38
C LYS A 224 -28.45 4.67 10.92
N THR A 225 -27.17 4.74 11.23
CA THR A 225 -26.56 5.87 11.94
C THR A 225 -25.68 6.76 11.07
N HIS A 226 -25.58 6.46 9.77
CA HIS A 226 -24.70 7.14 8.83
C HIS A 226 -23.23 7.09 9.29
N GLY A 227 -22.73 5.87 9.47
CA GLY A 227 -21.30 5.59 9.69
C GLY A 227 -20.87 5.48 11.16
N ARG A 228 -21.76 5.44 12.16
CA ARG A 228 -21.37 5.36 13.58
C ARG A 228 -21.08 3.92 14.06
N SER A 229 -20.24 3.22 13.30
CA SER A 229 -19.59 1.97 13.71
C SER A 229 -18.07 2.16 13.70
N MET A 230 -17.40 1.70 14.75
CA MET A 230 -15.99 1.99 14.99
C MET A 230 -15.22 0.70 15.30
N ILE A 231 -13.96 0.64 14.85
CA ILE A 231 -13.02 -0.41 15.25
C ILE A 231 -11.87 0.25 16.01
N ILE A 232 -11.71 -0.13 17.28
CA ILE A 232 -10.57 0.23 18.11
C ILE A 232 -9.52 -0.88 17.99
N LEU A 233 -8.31 -0.53 17.59
CA LEU A 233 -7.23 -1.48 17.32
C LEU A 233 -5.88 -0.99 17.84
N GLY A 234 -4.95 -1.92 18.06
CA GLY A 234 -3.61 -1.61 18.55
C GLY A 234 -2.55 -2.63 18.13
N ALA A 235 -1.52 -2.77 18.95
CA ALA A 235 -0.33 -3.57 18.65
C ALA A 235 -0.62 -5.06 18.39
N GLY A 236 -1.69 -5.64 18.97
CA GLY A 236 -2.04 -7.05 18.80
C GLY A 236 -2.28 -7.48 17.35
N VAL A 237 -2.65 -6.53 16.47
CA VAL A 237 -2.80 -6.74 15.03
C VAL A 237 -1.75 -6.00 14.20
N ASN A 238 -1.10 -4.97 14.77
CA ASN A 238 -0.09 -4.15 14.10
C ASN A 238 1.34 -4.71 14.16
N HIS A 239 1.66 -5.56 15.14
CA HIS A 239 3.02 -6.07 15.34
C HIS A 239 3.27 -7.41 14.63
N TRP A 240 2.40 -7.78 13.69
CA TRP A 240 2.61 -8.90 12.78
C TRP A 240 3.39 -8.46 11.54
N TYR A 241 4.09 -9.40 10.90
CA TYR A 241 4.80 -9.11 9.64
C TYR A 241 3.82 -8.60 8.56
N HIS A 242 2.66 -9.26 8.43
CA HIS A 242 1.56 -8.86 7.55
C HIS A 242 0.54 -7.93 8.25
N MET A 243 1.03 -6.95 9.02
CA MET A 243 0.16 -5.99 9.72
C MET A 243 -0.72 -5.18 8.80
N ASP A 244 -0.25 -4.93 7.59
CA ASP A 244 -0.96 -4.23 6.53
C ASP A 244 -2.22 -4.99 6.10
N MET A 245 -2.17 -6.32 6.02
CA MET A 245 -3.34 -7.15 5.69
C MET A 245 -4.38 -7.12 6.81
N ASN A 246 -3.94 -7.16 8.08
CA ASN A 246 -4.84 -6.98 9.22
C ASN A 246 -5.53 -5.61 9.16
N TYR A 247 -4.75 -4.54 8.92
CA TYR A 247 -5.24 -3.17 8.89
C TYR A 247 -6.20 -2.95 7.73
N ARG A 248 -5.80 -3.30 6.50
CA ARG A 248 -6.64 -3.16 5.30
C ARG A 248 -7.92 -3.98 5.41
N GLY A 249 -7.87 -5.15 6.03
CA GLY A 249 -9.06 -5.95 6.33
C GLY A 249 -10.09 -5.18 7.17
N MET A 250 -9.66 -4.51 8.25
CA MET A 250 -10.53 -3.70 9.11
C MET A 250 -10.91 -2.35 8.48
N ILE A 251 -9.98 -1.69 7.80
CA ILE A 251 -10.21 -0.43 7.08
C ILE A 251 -11.29 -0.64 6.02
N ASN A 252 -11.23 -1.73 5.26
CA ASN A 252 -12.25 -2.04 4.26
C ASN A 252 -13.65 -2.18 4.87
N LEU A 253 -13.80 -2.82 6.04
CA LEU A 253 -15.11 -2.89 6.73
C LEU A 253 -15.66 -1.49 7.02
N LEU A 254 -14.80 -0.60 7.52
CA LEU A 254 -15.17 0.77 7.85
C LEU A 254 -15.47 1.60 6.59
N VAL A 255 -14.73 1.39 5.51
CA VAL A 255 -14.94 2.09 4.23
C VAL A 255 -16.23 1.61 3.56
N PHE A 256 -16.49 0.30 3.51
CA PHE A 256 -17.72 -0.26 2.95
C PHE A 256 -18.95 0.26 3.70
N CYS A 257 -18.84 0.42 5.02
CA CYS A 257 -19.91 0.96 5.85
C CYS A 257 -19.93 2.51 5.96
N GLY A 258 -19.07 3.23 5.24
CA GLY A 258 -18.99 4.69 5.28
C GLY A 258 -18.71 5.27 6.67
N CYS A 259 -17.87 4.61 7.48
CA CYS A 259 -17.62 5.02 8.86
C CYS A 259 -16.49 6.04 9.02
N VAL A 260 -15.52 6.08 8.11
CA VAL A 260 -14.34 6.93 8.24
C VAL A 260 -14.73 8.40 8.01
N GLY A 261 -14.32 9.28 8.92
CA GLY A 261 -14.68 10.70 8.87
C GLY A 261 -15.98 11.08 9.58
N GLN A 262 -16.74 10.09 10.08
CA GLN A 262 -17.97 10.34 10.85
C GLN A 262 -17.71 10.30 12.36
N SER A 263 -18.30 11.24 13.10
CA SER A 263 -18.21 11.25 14.56
C SER A 263 -18.89 10.01 15.16
N GLY A 264 -18.20 9.29 16.03
CA GLY A 264 -18.66 8.01 16.57
C GLY A 264 -18.39 6.80 15.67
N GLY A 265 -17.72 7.01 14.52
CA GLY A 265 -17.33 5.95 13.58
C GLY A 265 -15.84 5.96 13.24
N GLY A 266 -15.40 4.91 12.54
CA GLY A 266 -14.13 4.92 11.81
C GLY A 266 -13.00 4.11 12.44
N TRP A 267 -11.80 4.37 11.93
CA TRP A 267 -10.58 3.65 12.27
C TRP A 267 -9.89 4.31 13.47
N SER A 268 -9.88 3.62 14.60
CA SER A 268 -9.35 4.15 15.88
C SER A 268 -8.11 3.37 16.32
N HIS A 269 -6.99 3.68 15.67
CA HIS A 269 -5.68 3.10 15.97
C HIS A 269 -5.02 3.76 17.17
N TYR A 270 -4.67 2.95 18.17
CA TYR A 270 -3.93 3.39 19.35
C TYR A 270 -2.71 2.49 19.60
N VAL A 271 -1.54 3.13 19.61
CA VAL A 271 -0.24 2.51 19.91
C VAL A 271 0.53 3.38 20.92
N GLY A 272 1.70 3.92 20.54
CA GLY A 272 2.37 4.96 21.30
C GLY A 272 1.77 6.35 21.12
N GLN A 273 2.28 7.31 21.89
CA GLN A 273 1.83 8.70 21.88
C GLN A 273 2.48 9.49 20.73
N GLU A 274 2.03 9.23 19.50
CA GLU A 274 2.62 9.82 18.28
C GLU A 274 2.14 11.24 17.98
N LYS A 275 0.89 11.57 18.35
CA LYS A 275 0.24 12.84 17.99
C LYS A 275 0.75 14.04 18.81
N LEU A 276 1.91 14.56 18.43
CA LEU A 276 2.40 15.87 18.89
C LEU A 276 1.58 16.97 18.22
N ARG A 277 0.58 17.50 18.95
CA ARG A 277 -0.40 18.45 18.39
C ARG A 277 0.22 19.70 17.76
N PRO A 278 1.15 20.44 18.39
CA PRO A 278 1.76 21.64 17.80
C PRO A 278 2.91 21.31 16.83
N GLN A 279 2.66 20.41 15.86
CA GLN A 279 3.68 19.83 14.98
C GLN A 279 4.55 20.88 14.28
N THR A 280 3.94 21.89 13.64
CA THR A 280 4.66 22.89 12.84
C THR A 280 5.43 23.92 13.68
N GLY A 281 5.09 24.07 14.96
CA GLY A 281 5.87 24.87 15.91
C GLY A 281 7.05 24.10 16.50
N TRP A 282 6.87 22.80 16.73
CA TRP A 282 7.92 21.94 17.28
C TRP A 282 8.99 21.53 16.25
N LEU A 283 8.59 21.23 15.01
CA LEU A 283 9.50 20.80 13.94
C LEU A 283 10.72 21.72 13.73
N PRO A 284 10.57 23.06 13.58
CA PRO A 284 11.72 23.93 13.40
C PRO A 284 12.64 23.95 14.60
N LEU A 285 12.09 23.96 15.82
CA LEU A 285 12.87 23.88 17.06
C LEU A 285 13.67 22.57 17.16
N ALA A 286 13.01 21.43 16.93
CA ALA A 286 13.61 20.13 17.15
C ALA A 286 14.72 19.79 16.13
N PHE A 287 14.59 20.30 14.90
CA PHE A 287 15.50 19.98 13.81
C PHE A 287 16.29 21.20 13.30
N ALA A 288 16.30 22.30 14.07
CA ALA A 288 16.97 23.57 13.77
C ALA A 288 16.64 24.12 12.38
N LEU A 289 15.38 23.98 11.93
CA LEU A 289 14.95 24.40 10.58
C LEU A 289 14.82 25.91 10.43
N ASP A 290 14.90 26.64 11.55
CA ASP A 290 15.06 28.08 11.63
C ASP A 290 16.50 28.52 11.29
N TRP A 291 17.50 27.63 11.42
CA TRP A 291 18.90 27.90 11.08
C TRP A 291 19.37 27.24 9.78
N SER A 292 18.96 26.00 9.53
CA SER A 292 19.43 25.23 8.37
C SER A 292 18.40 24.21 7.88
N ARG A 293 18.30 24.03 6.56
CA ARG A 293 17.37 23.10 5.93
C ARG A 293 18.05 22.37 4.76
N PRO A 294 17.81 21.07 4.55
CA PRO A 294 17.02 20.13 5.39
C PRO A 294 17.85 19.47 6.52
N PRO A 295 17.21 18.83 7.53
CA PRO A 295 17.89 18.00 8.50
C PRO A 295 18.18 16.59 7.92
N ARG A 296 18.92 15.75 8.66
CA ARG A 296 19.16 14.34 8.30
C ARG A 296 18.25 13.40 9.09
N GLN A 297 17.04 13.20 8.60
CA GLN A 297 16.13 12.17 9.12
C GLN A 297 16.53 10.77 8.64
N MET A 298 16.24 9.74 9.44
CA MET A 298 16.51 8.35 9.09
C MET A 298 15.43 7.42 9.65
N ASN A 299 15.00 6.41 8.88
CA ASN A 299 14.10 5.37 9.35
C ASN A 299 14.88 4.27 10.11
N SER A 300 14.63 4.15 11.41
CA SER A 300 15.50 3.36 12.30
C SER A 300 15.48 1.85 12.04
N THR A 301 14.41 1.29 11.46
CA THR A 301 14.34 -0.15 11.14
C THR A 301 15.47 -0.53 10.18
N SER A 302 15.59 0.16 9.03
CA SER A 302 16.67 -0.09 8.06
C SER A 302 18.05 0.22 8.64
N TYR A 303 18.15 1.29 9.44
CA TYR A 303 19.39 1.67 10.10
C TYR A 303 19.93 0.57 11.01
N PHE A 304 19.11 0.02 11.91
CA PHE A 304 19.55 -1.03 12.82
C PHE A 304 19.65 -2.40 12.14
N TYR A 305 18.80 -2.69 11.15
CA TYR A 305 18.93 -3.91 10.35
C TYR A 305 20.32 -3.97 9.69
N ASN A 306 20.80 -2.83 9.16
CA ASN A 306 22.13 -2.68 8.61
C ASN A 306 23.25 -2.70 9.68
N HIS A 307 23.24 -1.75 10.62
CA HIS A 307 24.40 -1.50 11.50
C HIS A 307 24.52 -2.44 12.70
N ALA A 308 23.41 -3.05 13.15
CA ALA A 308 23.49 -4.19 14.07
C ALA A 308 23.69 -5.51 13.30
N SER A 309 23.91 -5.45 11.99
CA SER A 309 24.21 -6.56 11.09
C SER A 309 23.23 -7.73 11.16
N GLN A 310 21.96 -7.44 11.47
CA GLN A 310 20.91 -8.45 11.55
C GLN A 310 20.65 -9.10 10.19
N TRP A 311 20.84 -8.35 9.10
CA TRP A 311 20.72 -8.83 7.73
C TRP A 311 21.64 -10.02 7.41
N ARG A 312 22.76 -10.17 8.12
CA ARG A 312 23.68 -11.31 7.96
C ARG A 312 23.08 -12.64 8.39
N TYR A 313 21.95 -12.59 9.09
CA TYR A 313 21.25 -13.74 9.67
C TYR A 313 19.84 -13.89 9.09
N GLU A 314 19.54 -13.17 8.01
CA GLU A 314 18.23 -13.20 7.39
C GLU A 314 17.89 -14.60 6.86
N LYS A 315 16.66 -15.01 7.12
CA LYS A 315 16.12 -16.30 6.66
C LYS A 315 14.98 -16.11 5.67
N LEU A 316 14.30 -14.97 5.72
CA LEU A 316 13.21 -14.67 4.83
C LEU A 316 13.76 -14.11 3.51
N THR A 317 13.39 -14.73 2.40
CA THR A 317 13.73 -14.21 1.07
C THR A 317 12.61 -13.34 0.50
N ALA A 318 12.97 -12.40 -0.37
CA ALA A 318 11.97 -11.62 -1.12
C ALA A 318 11.07 -12.53 -1.97
N GLN A 319 11.63 -13.62 -2.51
CA GLN A 319 10.94 -14.57 -3.40
C GLN A 319 9.76 -15.25 -2.71
N GLU A 320 9.89 -15.60 -1.42
CA GLU A 320 8.81 -16.19 -0.62
C GLU A 320 7.60 -15.24 -0.41
N LEU A 321 7.78 -13.94 -0.66
CA LEU A 321 6.76 -12.91 -0.46
C LEU A 321 6.11 -12.44 -1.76
N LEU A 322 6.67 -12.82 -2.93
CA LEU A 322 6.17 -12.34 -4.21
C LEU A 322 4.79 -12.92 -4.51
N SER A 323 4.00 -12.12 -5.22
CA SER A 323 2.79 -12.64 -5.84
C SER A 323 3.15 -13.76 -6.83
N PRO A 324 2.40 -14.87 -6.88
CA PRO A 324 2.56 -15.89 -7.92
C PRO A 324 2.30 -15.36 -9.34
N LEU A 325 1.74 -14.16 -9.46
CA LEU A 325 1.52 -13.47 -10.72
C LEU A 325 2.71 -12.61 -11.16
N ALA A 326 3.69 -12.36 -10.29
CA ALA A 326 4.83 -11.51 -10.57
C ALA A 326 5.94 -12.25 -11.34
N ASP A 327 6.68 -11.50 -12.15
CA ASP A 327 7.92 -12.00 -12.76
C ASP A 327 9.04 -12.00 -11.71
N ALA A 328 9.27 -13.17 -11.11
CA ALA A 328 10.29 -13.39 -10.08
C ALA A 328 11.71 -12.97 -10.50
N SER A 329 12.03 -12.99 -11.81
CA SER A 329 13.37 -12.64 -12.31
C SER A 329 13.73 -11.16 -12.08
N LYS A 330 12.72 -10.29 -11.99
CA LYS A 330 12.89 -8.86 -11.70
C LYS A 330 13.21 -8.57 -10.24
N PHE A 331 13.06 -9.56 -9.36
CA PHE A 331 13.14 -9.40 -7.90
C PHE A 331 14.21 -10.30 -7.27
N SER A 332 15.46 -10.14 -7.69
CA SER A 332 16.61 -10.87 -7.14
C SER A 332 17.30 -10.13 -5.99
N GLY A 333 18.05 -10.85 -5.16
CA GLY A 333 18.81 -10.28 -4.04
C GLY A 333 18.13 -10.46 -2.68
N SER A 334 18.87 -10.12 -1.64
CA SER A 334 18.43 -10.15 -0.24
C SER A 334 17.53 -8.96 0.11
N LEU A 335 16.82 -9.01 1.25
CA LEU A 335 15.98 -7.89 1.70
C LEU A 335 16.77 -6.59 1.90
N ILE A 336 18.04 -6.65 2.29
CA ILE A 336 18.88 -5.45 2.39
C ILE A 336 19.22 -4.85 1.02
N ASP A 337 19.31 -5.66 -0.04
CA ASP A 337 19.53 -5.16 -1.41
C ASP A 337 18.36 -4.31 -1.88
N PHE A 338 17.13 -4.67 -1.53
CA PHE A 338 15.94 -3.85 -1.77
C PHE A 338 16.00 -2.52 -1.03
N ASN A 339 16.53 -2.50 0.20
CA ASN A 339 16.73 -1.26 0.95
C ASN A 339 17.77 -0.35 0.26
N VAL A 340 18.91 -0.89 -0.15
CA VAL A 340 19.96 -0.13 -0.86
C VAL A 340 19.43 0.42 -2.20
N ARG A 341 18.63 -0.38 -2.93
CA ARG A 341 17.96 0.08 -4.16
C ARG A 341 16.99 1.23 -3.88
N ALA A 342 16.19 1.13 -2.82
CA ALA A 342 15.26 2.18 -2.41
C ALA A 342 16.00 3.47 -1.99
N GLU A 343 17.11 3.35 -1.26
CA GLU A 343 17.95 4.48 -0.86
C GLU A 343 18.48 5.26 -2.07
N ARG A 344 19.12 4.56 -3.03
CA ARG A 344 19.71 5.22 -4.21
C ARG A 344 18.67 5.79 -5.19
N MET A 345 17.43 5.32 -5.13
CA MET A 345 16.29 5.86 -5.89
C MET A 345 15.61 7.04 -5.18
N GLY A 346 16.08 7.43 -3.98
CA GLY A 346 15.49 8.51 -3.20
C GLY A 346 14.16 8.15 -2.53
N TRP A 347 13.83 6.86 -2.43
CA TRP A 347 12.61 6.38 -1.76
C TRP A 347 12.75 6.33 -0.24
N LEU A 348 13.94 5.99 0.26
CA LEU A 348 14.28 5.94 1.67
C LEU A 348 15.51 6.80 1.98
N PRO A 349 15.64 7.37 3.18
CA PRO A 349 16.85 8.04 3.60
C PRO A 349 18.00 7.05 3.90
N SER A 350 19.23 7.56 3.92
CA SER A 350 20.46 6.81 4.24
C SER A 350 21.19 7.44 5.43
N ALA A 351 21.77 6.61 6.31
CA ALA A 351 22.64 7.08 7.38
C ALA A 351 23.67 6.01 7.81
N PRO A 352 24.99 6.24 7.64
CA PRO A 352 25.61 7.34 6.89
C PRO A 352 25.13 7.40 5.43
N GLN A 353 25.21 8.58 4.80
CA GLN A 353 24.68 8.78 3.43
C GLN A 353 25.66 8.28 2.37
N LEU A 354 26.88 8.80 2.39
CA LEU A 354 27.92 8.55 1.39
C LEU A 354 29.13 7.88 2.04
N ASN A 355 29.91 7.16 1.24
CA ASN A 355 31.13 6.49 1.67
C ASN A 355 32.33 7.44 1.91
N VAL A 356 32.13 8.75 1.72
CA VAL A 356 33.10 9.81 1.95
C VAL A 356 32.57 10.80 2.99
N ASN A 357 33.45 11.59 3.59
CA ASN A 357 33.02 12.67 4.47
C ASN A 357 32.28 13.73 3.63
N PRO A 358 30.96 13.97 3.85
CA PRO A 358 30.19 14.87 3.01
C PRO A 358 30.68 16.33 3.07
N LEU A 359 31.44 16.71 4.10
CA LEU A 359 32.01 18.06 4.22
C LEU A 359 33.18 18.33 3.27
N THR A 360 33.83 17.29 2.74
CA THR A 360 34.97 17.46 1.80
C THR A 360 34.54 17.61 0.35
N ILE A 361 33.27 17.33 0.04
CA ILE A 361 32.73 17.31 -1.34
C ILE A 361 32.84 18.69 -1.99
N LYS A 362 32.59 19.78 -1.24
CA LYS A 362 32.69 21.14 -1.78
C LYS A 362 34.10 21.43 -2.33
N GLN A 363 35.13 21.10 -1.57
CA GLN A 363 36.52 21.32 -1.98
C GLN A 363 36.89 20.48 -3.21
N GLN A 364 36.42 19.23 -3.28
CA GLN A 364 36.65 18.35 -4.43
C GLN A 364 35.95 18.87 -5.69
N ALA A 365 34.72 19.37 -5.56
CA ALA A 365 33.96 19.97 -6.65
C ALA A 365 34.63 21.25 -7.18
N GLU A 366 35.10 22.12 -6.29
CA GLU A 366 35.85 23.34 -6.65
C GLU A 366 37.13 23.00 -7.43
N ALA A 367 37.88 21.99 -7.00
CA ALA A 367 39.08 21.53 -7.71
C ALA A 367 38.78 20.95 -9.11
N ALA A 368 37.58 20.40 -9.30
CA ALA A 368 37.10 19.89 -10.59
C ALA A 368 36.41 20.95 -11.46
N GLY A 369 36.25 22.19 -10.98
CA GLY A 369 35.54 23.24 -11.69
C GLY A 369 34.03 23.01 -11.84
N LEU A 370 33.41 22.26 -10.92
CA LEU A 370 31.99 21.89 -10.94
C LEU A 370 31.26 22.43 -9.70
N SER A 371 29.93 22.55 -9.77
CA SER A 371 29.14 22.75 -8.55
C SER A 371 29.14 21.48 -7.68
N PRO A 372 28.97 21.57 -6.34
CA PRO A 372 28.91 20.40 -5.48
C PRO A 372 27.84 19.38 -5.88
N ALA A 373 26.70 19.84 -6.41
CA ALA A 373 25.62 18.98 -6.87
C ALA A 373 26.00 18.20 -8.13
N GLU A 374 26.55 18.87 -9.14
CA GLU A 374 26.99 18.24 -10.39
C GLU A 374 28.13 17.26 -10.13
N PHE A 375 29.14 17.65 -9.35
CA PHE A 375 30.24 16.79 -8.96
C PHE A 375 29.72 15.52 -8.27
N THR A 376 28.84 15.67 -7.27
CA THR A 376 28.27 14.53 -6.55
C THR A 376 27.51 13.58 -7.48
N VAL A 377 26.66 14.11 -8.36
CA VAL A 377 25.91 13.28 -9.32
C VAL A 377 26.84 12.57 -10.30
N GLN A 378 27.86 13.26 -10.81
CA GLN A 378 28.85 12.65 -11.71
C GLN A 378 29.64 11.55 -10.99
N SER A 379 30.13 11.82 -9.78
CA SER A 379 30.88 10.84 -8.97
C SER A 379 30.03 9.64 -8.54
N LEU A 380 28.73 9.81 -8.31
CA LEU A 380 27.81 8.69 -8.06
C LEU A 380 27.62 7.83 -9.31
N LYS A 381 27.56 8.44 -10.50
CA LYS A 381 27.44 7.72 -11.77
C LYS A 381 28.72 6.97 -12.15
N SER A 382 29.90 7.56 -11.89
CA SER A 382 31.20 6.93 -12.14
C SER A 382 31.55 5.85 -11.10
N GLY A 383 31.03 5.98 -9.89
CA GLY A 383 31.33 5.10 -8.75
C GLY A 383 32.47 5.61 -7.85
N ASP A 384 33.00 6.81 -8.11
CA ASP A 384 34.03 7.45 -7.26
C ASP A 384 33.48 7.80 -5.87
N ILE A 385 32.21 8.22 -5.81
CA ILE A 385 31.42 8.33 -4.59
C ILE A 385 30.34 7.26 -4.64
N ARG A 386 30.08 6.60 -3.52
CA ARG A 386 29.06 5.54 -3.40
C ARG A 386 28.16 5.80 -2.20
N PHE A 387 26.97 5.21 -2.22
CA PHE A 387 26.14 5.16 -1.02
C PHE A 387 26.84 4.33 0.06
N ALA A 388 26.85 4.83 1.30
CA ALA A 388 27.55 4.15 2.39
C ALA A 388 26.99 2.74 2.67
N ALA A 389 25.68 2.58 2.43
CA ALA A 389 24.94 1.32 2.59
C ALA A 389 25.42 0.20 1.66
N GLU A 390 26.14 0.50 0.58
CA GLU A 390 26.75 -0.53 -0.28
C GLU A 390 27.97 -1.22 0.38
N GLN A 391 28.57 -0.58 1.39
CA GLN A 391 29.77 -1.08 2.07
C GLN A 391 29.74 -0.76 3.57
N PRO A 392 28.73 -1.23 4.33
CA PRO A 392 28.55 -0.86 5.73
C PRO A 392 29.72 -1.29 6.63
N ASP A 393 30.36 -2.41 6.29
CA ASP A 393 31.48 -3.01 7.04
C ASP A 393 32.86 -2.46 6.62
N SER A 394 32.93 -1.40 5.80
CA SER A 394 34.21 -0.82 5.30
C SER A 394 35.10 -0.17 6.37
N GLY A 395 34.65 -0.12 7.62
CA GLY A 395 35.32 0.59 8.72
C GLY A 395 35.08 2.11 8.74
N LYS A 396 34.50 2.68 7.68
CA LYS A 396 34.17 4.12 7.58
C LYS A 396 32.67 4.41 7.54
N ASN A 397 31.84 3.41 7.22
CA ASN A 397 30.42 3.57 6.92
C ASN A 397 29.47 3.17 8.07
N HIS A 398 29.97 3.08 9.30
CA HIS A 398 29.16 2.79 10.48
C HIS A 398 29.05 4.01 11.41
N PRO A 399 27.95 4.14 12.17
CA PRO A 399 27.83 5.18 13.18
C PRO A 399 28.85 4.96 14.30
N ARG A 400 29.51 6.04 14.73
CA ARG A 400 30.54 5.99 15.78
C ARG A 400 30.09 6.58 17.11
N ASN A 401 29.15 7.53 17.07
CA ASN A 401 28.60 8.17 18.25
C ASN A 401 27.08 8.03 18.19
N LEU A 402 26.50 7.49 19.26
CA LEU A 402 25.07 7.31 19.42
C LEU A 402 24.63 7.92 20.74
N PHE A 403 23.76 8.93 20.68
CA PHE A 403 23.13 9.49 21.87
C PHE A 403 21.82 8.76 22.13
N ILE A 404 21.64 8.27 23.36
CA ILE A 404 20.41 7.61 23.80
C ILE A 404 19.84 8.40 24.96
N TRP A 405 18.69 9.03 24.75
CA TRP A 405 17.94 9.75 25.79
C TRP A 405 16.44 9.52 25.59
N ARG A 406 15.67 9.52 26.68
CA ARG A 406 14.22 9.23 26.68
C ARG A 406 13.87 7.91 25.97
N SER A 407 14.81 6.98 25.93
CA SER A 407 14.73 5.68 25.26
C SER A 407 15.52 4.66 26.06
N ASN A 408 14.98 3.45 26.16
CA ASN A 408 15.70 2.29 26.66
C ASN A 408 15.93 1.31 25.49
N LEU A 409 16.67 1.76 24.48
CA LEU A 409 16.89 1.00 23.23
C LEU A 409 17.39 -0.41 23.52
N LEU A 410 18.42 -0.54 24.36
CA LEU A 410 19.07 -1.82 24.66
C LEU A 410 18.30 -2.69 25.66
N GLY A 411 17.23 -2.19 26.29
CA GLY A 411 16.43 -2.94 27.26
C GLY A 411 14.95 -3.06 26.91
N SER A 412 14.49 -2.50 25.79
CA SER A 412 13.08 -2.47 25.43
C SER A 412 12.86 -2.54 23.91
N SER A 413 13.20 -1.48 23.18
CA SER A 413 12.77 -1.37 21.77
C SER A 413 13.70 -2.07 20.77
N GLY A 414 14.92 -2.44 21.18
CA GLY A 414 15.93 -3.07 20.34
C GLY A 414 15.63 -4.53 20.03
N LYS A 415 14.95 -4.78 18.91
CA LYS A 415 14.79 -6.15 18.38
C LYS A 415 16.15 -6.68 17.94
N GLY A 416 16.41 -7.96 18.20
CA GLY A 416 17.73 -8.54 17.96
C GLY A 416 18.79 -8.04 18.93
N HIS A 417 18.46 -8.00 20.24
CA HIS A 417 19.32 -7.49 21.31
C HIS A 417 20.78 -7.99 21.24
N GLU A 418 20.97 -9.31 21.09
CA GLU A 418 22.31 -9.93 21.01
C GLU A 418 23.11 -9.48 19.78
N TYR A 419 22.44 -9.08 18.70
CA TYR A 419 23.10 -8.51 17.53
C TYR A 419 23.57 -7.07 17.82
N MET A 420 22.77 -6.27 18.51
CA MET A 420 23.19 -4.94 18.95
C MET A 420 24.40 -5.01 19.88
N LEU A 421 24.39 -5.92 20.87
CA LEU A 421 25.54 -6.14 21.76
C LEU A 421 26.81 -6.52 21.00
N LYS A 422 26.69 -7.44 20.04
CA LYS A 422 27.84 -7.92 19.26
C LYS A 422 28.38 -6.87 18.29
N TYR A 423 27.52 -6.30 17.45
CA TYR A 423 27.94 -5.50 16.29
C TYR A 423 28.02 -4.00 16.57
N LEU A 424 27.21 -3.46 17.49
CA LEU A 424 27.29 -2.05 17.87
C LEU A 424 28.19 -1.81 19.08
N LEU A 425 28.14 -2.69 20.09
CA LEU A 425 28.90 -2.49 21.34
C LEU A 425 30.23 -3.28 21.38
N GLY A 426 30.38 -4.33 20.57
CA GLY A 426 31.57 -5.19 20.62
C GLY A 426 31.69 -6.00 21.91
N THR A 427 30.59 -6.20 22.65
CA THR A 427 30.57 -6.96 23.90
C THR A 427 30.25 -8.44 23.66
N ARG A 428 30.58 -9.30 24.63
CA ARG A 428 30.19 -10.71 24.59
C ARG A 428 28.66 -10.85 24.55
N GLN A 429 28.17 -11.80 23.77
CA GLN A 429 26.82 -12.33 23.92
C GLN A 429 26.79 -13.13 25.23
N ARG A 430 25.80 -12.93 26.10
CA ARG A 430 25.62 -13.87 27.23
C ARG A 430 25.09 -15.17 26.63
N TYR A 431 25.98 -16.11 26.34
CA TYR A 431 25.61 -17.51 26.27
C TYR A 431 25.10 -17.93 27.64
N SER A 432 23.79 -18.11 27.78
CA SER A 432 23.22 -19.00 28.77
C SER A 432 22.63 -20.20 28.04
N GLY A 433 23.34 -21.32 28.08
CA GLY A 433 22.82 -22.69 27.93
C GLY A 433 22.16 -23.03 26.62
#